data_AF-A0A4P5TVM0-F1
#
_entry.id   AF-A0A4P5TVM0-F1
#
_cell.length_a   1.000
_cell.length_b   1.000
_cell.length_c   1.000
_cell.angle_alpha   90.00
_cell.angle_beta   90.00
_cell.angle_gamma   90.00
#
_symmetry.space_group_name_H-M   'P 1'
#
loop_
_entity.id
_entity.type
_entity.pdbx_description
1 polymer ?
#
loop_
_entity_poly.entity_id
_entity_poly.type
_entity_poly.pdbx_seq_one_letter_code
_entity_poly.pdbx_strand_id
1 'polypeptide(L)'
;MKNISSRKLIPAHAQIIHSGEEYFSFLINLIEKAQREILIHVYIFDLDETGNEVLEHLRKAVARGVTVSVLVDAYGSGGMDKHTIEKLKTEKIFIRRFEPLVKGFKLQVGRRLHHKVIVIDEQFSLVGGINISNRYRGTKDEIAWLDYAIYMEGTICRQLASICRQIEMKSFIRTKKKIEEHDFLSENKLTEIVAAARQNDWVRRKNQIRNSYKQAIKNSEKNIVLAAAYFMPGVTLRRIIKSATRRGVEIKIVLSEKSDVAFAKGATEYLYAWMLRNKIRLFEYKPSVVHAKVMAVDSEWLTIGSYNVNYLSDYSSIEMNIDVQSKEFAGKFQNEIEEIIKRDCHEITLSEYAHTSYLHRFSSWFSYQFVRINFSLLFFFQRKSKLNRIE
;
A
#
# COMPACT_ATOMS: atom_id res chain seq x y z
N MET A 1 19.28 -9.22 -16.90
CA MET A 1 18.61 -7.93 -16.62
C MET A 1 19.46 -7.06 -15.69
N LYS A 2 19.56 -5.76 -15.97
CA LYS A 2 20.28 -4.79 -15.11
C LYS A 2 19.52 -4.61 -13.80
N ASN A 3 20.23 -4.77 -12.69
CA ASN A 3 19.78 -4.67 -11.30
C ASN A 3 18.71 -3.57 -11.08
N ILE A 4 17.45 -3.95 -10.91
CA ILE A 4 16.29 -3.05 -10.67
C ILE A 4 16.33 -2.47 -9.23
N SER A 5 17.31 -2.88 -8.41
CA SER A 5 17.38 -2.54 -6.99
C SER A 5 18.73 -1.97 -6.57
N SER A 6 18.72 -0.82 -5.89
CA SER A 6 19.89 -0.26 -5.19
C SER A 6 20.10 -0.83 -3.77
N ARG A 7 19.19 -1.68 -3.25
CA ARG A 7 19.39 -2.46 -2.01
C ARG A 7 19.51 -3.94 -2.35
N LYS A 8 20.32 -4.68 -1.59
CA LYS A 8 20.46 -6.13 -1.72
C LYS A 8 19.08 -6.79 -1.56
N LEU A 9 18.67 -7.55 -2.57
CA LEU A 9 17.51 -8.45 -2.47
C LEU A 9 17.89 -9.59 -1.51
N ILE A 10 16.94 -10.03 -0.69
CA ILE A 10 17.16 -10.98 0.38
C ILE A 10 16.29 -12.22 0.10
N PRO A 11 16.83 -13.45 0.22
CA PRO A 11 16.02 -14.66 0.16
C PRO A 11 14.89 -14.61 1.18
N ALA A 12 13.67 -14.92 0.75
CA ALA A 12 12.51 -14.91 1.61
C ALA A 12 11.43 -15.84 1.06
N HIS A 13 10.64 -16.45 1.94
CA HIS A 13 9.40 -17.08 1.50
C HIS A 13 8.32 -16.01 1.37
N ALA A 14 7.48 -16.12 0.33
CA ALA A 14 6.45 -15.15 0.05
C ALA A 14 5.17 -15.82 -0.47
N GLN A 15 4.02 -15.27 -0.08
CA GLN A 15 2.70 -15.65 -0.58
C GLN A 15 1.86 -14.38 -0.81
N ILE A 16 1.16 -14.30 -1.94
CA ILE A 16 0.14 -13.26 -2.16
C ILE A 16 -1.12 -13.70 -1.40
N ILE A 17 -1.68 -12.78 -0.63
CA ILE A 17 -2.90 -12.97 0.14
C ILE A 17 -3.93 -11.98 -0.39
N HIS A 18 -5.11 -12.48 -0.77
CA HIS A 18 -6.21 -11.65 -1.24
C HIS A 18 -6.95 -11.02 -0.07
N SER A 19 -7.52 -9.84 -0.30
CA SER A 19 -8.54 -9.28 0.59
C SER A 19 -9.74 -10.23 0.74
N GLY A 20 -10.62 -9.91 1.67
CA GLY A 20 -11.74 -10.77 2.04
C GLY A 20 -11.43 -11.62 3.26
N GLU A 21 -12.22 -12.69 3.45
CA GLU A 21 -12.05 -13.61 4.58
C GLU A 21 -10.65 -14.22 4.63
N GLU A 22 -10.05 -14.49 3.47
CA GLU A 22 -8.70 -15.06 3.38
C GLU A 22 -7.68 -14.23 4.17
N TYR A 23 -7.61 -12.91 3.96
CA TYR A 23 -6.68 -12.04 4.68
C TYR A 23 -6.93 -12.05 6.19
N PHE A 24 -8.18 -11.91 6.63
CA PHE A 24 -8.48 -11.74 8.05
C PHE A 24 -8.35 -13.06 8.82
N SER A 25 -8.80 -14.18 8.26
CA SER A 25 -8.53 -15.51 8.80
C SER A 25 -7.02 -15.78 8.91
N PHE A 26 -6.25 -15.43 7.88
CA PHE A 26 -4.80 -15.59 7.90
C PHE A 26 -4.12 -14.69 8.95
N LEU A 27 -4.52 -13.42 9.04
CA LEU A 27 -4.03 -12.48 10.06
C LEU A 27 -4.34 -12.97 11.48
N ILE A 28 -5.57 -13.40 11.74
CA ILE A 28 -5.98 -13.91 13.05
C ILE A 28 -5.13 -15.12 13.43
N ASN A 29 -4.92 -16.06 12.51
CA ASN A 29 -4.07 -17.23 12.75
C ASN A 29 -2.63 -16.84 13.12
N LEU A 30 -2.07 -15.82 12.45
CA LEU A 30 -0.74 -15.30 12.78
C LEU A 30 -0.71 -14.64 14.18
N ILE A 31 -1.75 -13.88 14.55
CA ILE A 31 -1.89 -13.27 15.88
C ILE A 31 -1.98 -14.33 16.98
N GLU A 32 -2.70 -15.44 16.73
CA GLU A 32 -2.82 -16.55 17.67
C GLU A 32 -1.51 -17.30 17.90
N LYS A 33 -0.67 -17.39 16.85
CA LYS A 33 0.66 -18.02 16.92
C LYS A 33 1.74 -17.13 17.54
N ALA A 34 1.49 -15.83 17.66
CA ALA A 34 2.47 -14.88 18.19
C ALA A 34 2.92 -15.25 19.62
N GLN A 35 4.23 -15.14 19.86
CA GLN A 35 4.89 -15.51 21.12
C GLN A 35 5.54 -14.33 21.84
N ARG A 36 5.95 -13.26 21.13
CA ARG A 36 6.78 -12.19 21.69
C ARG A 36 6.24 -10.80 21.41
N GLU A 37 6.01 -10.47 20.15
CA GLU A 37 5.64 -9.12 19.73
C GLU A 37 4.76 -9.12 18.48
N ILE A 38 3.77 -8.23 18.47
CA ILE A 38 2.95 -7.87 17.32
C ILE A 38 3.06 -6.36 17.09
N LEU A 39 3.53 -5.97 15.90
CA LEU A 39 3.62 -4.59 15.44
C LEU A 39 2.60 -4.38 14.31
N ILE A 40 1.62 -3.48 14.49
CA ILE A 40 0.59 -3.18 13.48
C ILE A 40 0.65 -1.70 13.10
N HIS A 41 0.92 -1.40 11.84
CA HIS A 41 0.88 -0.05 11.28
C HIS A 41 -0.18 -0.01 10.20
N VAL A 42 -1.25 0.76 10.40
CA VAL A 42 -2.39 0.78 9.48
C VAL A 42 -2.99 2.18 9.35
N TYR A 43 -3.49 2.52 8.15
CA TYR A 43 -4.13 3.82 7.92
C TYR A 43 -5.55 3.87 8.46
N ILE A 44 -6.36 2.85 8.18
CA ILE A 44 -7.72 2.69 8.70
C ILE A 44 -7.78 1.48 9.64
N PHE A 45 -8.32 1.72 10.82
CA PHE A 45 -8.71 0.69 11.77
C PHE A 45 -10.09 1.12 12.26
N ASP A 46 -11.11 0.57 11.63
CA ASP A 46 -12.50 0.83 11.97
C ASP A 46 -12.91 -0.08 13.13
N LEU A 47 -13.77 0.40 14.05
CA LEU A 47 -14.30 -0.39 15.17
C LEU A 47 -15.60 -1.09 14.76
N ASP A 48 -15.61 -1.66 13.57
CA ASP A 48 -16.70 -2.50 13.04
C ASP A 48 -16.50 -3.96 13.45
N GLU A 49 -17.28 -4.88 12.90
CA GLU A 49 -17.21 -6.32 13.22
C GLU A 49 -15.79 -6.86 13.04
N THR A 50 -15.17 -6.60 11.88
CA THR A 50 -13.80 -7.02 11.57
C THR A 50 -12.79 -6.42 12.55
N GLY A 51 -12.87 -5.12 12.82
CA GLY A 51 -11.94 -4.47 13.75
C GLY A 51 -12.07 -4.97 15.18
N ASN A 52 -13.29 -5.20 15.67
CA ASN A 52 -13.52 -5.71 17.01
C ASN A 52 -13.04 -7.16 17.17
N GLU A 53 -13.21 -8.00 16.15
CA GLU A 53 -12.66 -9.35 16.13
C GLU A 53 -11.13 -9.33 16.21
N VAL A 54 -10.46 -8.52 15.38
CA VAL A 54 -9.00 -8.37 15.45
C VAL A 54 -8.55 -7.89 16.84
N LEU A 55 -9.23 -6.90 17.42
CA LEU A 55 -8.94 -6.43 18.79
C LEU A 55 -9.07 -7.54 19.83
N GLU A 56 -10.07 -8.42 19.70
CA GLU A 56 -10.26 -9.53 20.61
C GLU A 56 -9.10 -10.53 20.55
N HIS A 57 -8.62 -10.88 19.35
CA HIS A 57 -7.45 -11.74 19.21
C HIS A 57 -6.16 -11.06 19.71
N LEU A 58 -6.04 -9.74 19.58
CA LEU A 58 -4.94 -8.99 20.18
C LEU A 58 -4.99 -9.01 21.71
N ARG A 59 -6.18 -8.90 22.33
CA ARG A 59 -6.33 -9.05 23.79
C ARG A 59 -5.92 -10.44 24.26
N LYS A 60 -6.31 -11.48 23.52
CA LYS A 60 -5.85 -12.86 23.79
C LYS A 60 -4.33 -12.98 23.68
N ALA A 61 -3.70 -12.32 22.71
CA ALA A 61 -2.24 -12.30 22.60
C ALA A 61 -1.58 -11.61 23.81
N VAL A 62 -2.11 -10.46 24.25
CA VAL A 62 -1.65 -9.79 25.47
C VAL A 62 -1.79 -10.69 26.70
N ALA A 63 -2.90 -11.43 26.82
CA ALA A 63 -3.11 -12.38 27.92
C ALA A 63 -2.08 -13.52 27.95
N ARG A 64 -1.54 -13.90 26.78
CA ARG A 64 -0.40 -14.85 26.66
C ARG A 64 0.96 -14.22 26.94
N GLY A 65 1.03 -12.91 27.23
CA GLY A 65 2.28 -12.19 27.48
C GLY A 65 2.92 -11.57 26.23
N VAL A 66 2.24 -11.59 25.08
CA VAL A 66 2.74 -10.98 23.83
C VAL A 66 2.67 -9.45 23.92
N THR A 67 3.73 -8.76 23.53
CA THR A 67 3.72 -7.29 23.44
C THR A 67 2.98 -6.85 22.18
N VAL A 68 1.91 -6.06 22.32
CA VAL A 68 1.13 -5.58 21.17
C VAL A 68 1.29 -4.07 21.02
N SER A 69 1.81 -3.62 19.88
CA SER A 69 1.92 -2.19 19.51
C SER A 69 1.14 -1.92 18.23
N VAL A 70 0.24 -0.94 18.30
CA VAL A 70 -0.63 -0.54 17.19
C VAL A 70 -0.44 0.94 16.89
N LEU A 71 0.03 1.25 15.69
CA LEU A 71 0.13 2.60 15.18
C LEU A 71 -0.93 2.82 14.10
N VAL A 72 -1.88 3.69 14.39
CA VAL A 72 -2.95 4.07 13.46
C VAL A 72 -2.76 5.50 12.97
N ASP A 73 -3.18 5.79 11.74
CA ASP A 73 -3.21 7.16 11.27
C ASP A 73 -4.34 7.96 11.96
N ALA A 74 -4.05 9.20 12.38
CA ALA A 74 -5.03 9.97 13.13
C ALA A 74 -6.26 10.41 12.33
N TYR A 75 -6.22 10.47 11.00
CA TYR A 75 -7.38 10.85 10.21
C TYR A 75 -8.03 9.64 9.53
N GLY A 76 -7.25 8.64 9.14
CA GLY A 76 -7.83 7.38 8.62
C GLY A 76 -8.60 6.62 9.71
N SER A 77 -8.08 6.59 10.95
CA SER A 77 -8.73 5.95 12.11
C SER A 77 -9.39 6.98 13.03
N GLY A 78 -10.22 7.87 12.46
CA GLY A 78 -10.92 8.93 13.21
C GLY A 78 -11.77 8.41 14.38
N GLY A 79 -12.39 7.23 14.21
CA GLY A 79 -13.23 6.56 15.21
C GLY A 79 -12.49 6.03 16.44
N MET A 80 -11.15 5.92 16.39
CA MET A 80 -10.32 5.60 17.55
C MET A 80 -10.13 6.87 18.40
N ASP A 81 -11.16 7.27 19.11
CA ASP A 81 -11.16 8.46 19.95
C ASP A 81 -10.19 8.32 21.16
N LYS A 82 -10.03 9.41 21.92
CA LYS A 82 -9.11 9.41 23.07
C LYS A 82 -9.55 8.39 24.12
N HIS A 83 -10.86 8.24 24.36
CA HIS A 83 -11.38 7.32 25.35
C HIS A 83 -11.05 5.86 24.99
N THR A 84 -11.29 5.47 23.75
CA THR A 84 -10.97 4.13 23.23
C THR A 84 -9.49 3.82 23.34
N ILE A 85 -8.63 4.77 22.98
CA ILE A 85 -7.17 4.61 23.08
C ILE A 85 -6.73 4.41 24.52
N GLU A 86 -7.24 5.21 25.46
CA GLU A 86 -6.89 5.04 26.88
C GLU A 86 -7.42 3.70 27.43
N LYS A 87 -8.62 3.28 27.03
CA LYS A 87 -9.15 1.95 27.38
C LYS A 87 -8.22 0.83 26.89
N LEU A 88 -7.85 0.82 25.61
CA LEU A 88 -6.95 -0.20 25.05
C LEU A 88 -5.57 -0.21 25.73
N LYS A 89 -5.05 0.95 26.17
CA LYS A 89 -3.82 1.00 26.96
C LYS A 89 -3.97 0.37 28.34
N THR A 90 -5.11 0.53 29.01
CA THR A 90 -5.38 -0.18 30.29
C THR A 90 -5.42 -1.70 30.09
N GLU A 91 -5.81 -2.15 28.89
CA GLU A 91 -5.76 -3.55 28.44
C GLU A 91 -4.35 -3.96 27.94
N LYS A 92 -3.32 -3.13 28.16
CA LYS A 92 -1.91 -3.32 27.74
C LYS A 92 -1.69 -3.45 26.23
N ILE A 93 -2.64 -3.00 25.40
CA ILE A 93 -2.45 -2.80 23.97
C ILE A 93 -1.85 -1.40 23.77
N PHE A 94 -0.59 -1.32 23.33
CA PHE A 94 0.10 -0.06 23.11
C PHE A 94 -0.35 0.61 21.81
N ILE A 95 -1.50 1.29 21.86
CA ILE A 95 -2.05 1.99 20.69
C ILE A 95 -1.72 3.49 20.67
N ARG A 96 -1.37 4.01 19.48
CA ARG A 96 -1.09 5.42 19.27
C ARG A 96 -1.61 5.93 17.92
N ARG A 97 -2.08 7.19 17.91
CA ARG A 97 -2.39 7.94 16.69
C ARG A 97 -1.15 8.65 16.13
N PHE A 98 -0.87 8.44 14.85
CA PHE A 98 0.19 9.10 14.11
C PHE A 98 -0.26 10.49 13.62
N GLU A 99 0.56 11.52 13.91
CA GLU A 99 0.36 12.94 13.54
C GLU A 99 -1.11 13.42 13.68
N PRO A 100 -1.62 13.61 14.92
CA PRO A 100 -2.97 14.13 15.17
C PRO A 100 -3.26 15.42 14.39
N LEU A 101 -4.47 15.52 13.83
CA LEU A 101 -4.89 16.66 12.98
C LEU A 101 -4.74 18.01 13.66
N VAL A 102 -4.86 18.07 14.98
CA VAL A 102 -4.66 19.28 15.77
C VAL A 102 -3.62 18.97 16.84
N LYS A 103 -2.55 19.76 16.87
CA LYS A 103 -1.55 19.73 17.95
C LYS A 103 -1.39 21.14 18.51
N GLY A 104 -2.02 21.39 19.66
CA GLY A 104 -2.19 22.74 20.19
C GLY A 104 -3.07 23.57 19.27
N PHE A 105 -2.60 24.74 18.83
CA PHE A 105 -3.32 25.62 17.89
C PHE A 105 -2.98 25.39 16.40
N LYS A 106 -2.17 24.36 16.07
CA LYS A 106 -1.70 24.10 14.70
C LYS A 106 -2.46 22.93 14.06
N LEU A 107 -3.03 23.16 12.88
CA LEU A 107 -3.62 22.13 12.02
C LEU A 107 -2.51 21.34 11.30
N GLN A 108 -2.42 20.05 11.54
CA GLN A 108 -1.47 19.12 10.91
C GLN A 108 -2.15 18.35 9.78
N VAL A 109 -2.30 18.97 8.61
CA VAL A 109 -2.76 18.29 7.38
C VAL A 109 -1.60 17.56 6.65
N GLY A 110 -0.43 17.46 7.30
CA GLY A 110 0.81 16.96 6.73
C GLY A 110 1.07 15.47 6.98
N ARG A 111 2.26 14.99 6.51
CA ARG A 111 2.85 13.65 6.67
C ARG A 111 1.93 12.62 7.33
N ARG A 112 1.36 11.71 6.56
CA ARG A 112 0.36 10.72 7.00
C ARG A 112 0.91 9.31 7.01
N LEU A 113 0.48 8.48 7.95
CA LEU A 113 0.88 7.07 8.00
C LEU A 113 0.00 6.30 7.02
N HIS A 114 0.52 5.96 5.85
CA HIS A 114 -0.24 5.19 4.88
C HIS A 114 0.18 3.72 4.84
N HIS A 115 0.95 3.26 5.82
CA HIS A 115 1.31 1.84 5.97
C HIS A 115 0.07 0.96 6.15
N LYS A 116 0.22 -0.30 5.73
CA LYS A 116 -0.55 -1.47 6.15
C LYS A 116 0.46 -2.60 6.30
N VAL A 117 1.16 -2.55 7.42
CA VAL A 117 2.31 -3.40 7.74
C VAL A 117 2.02 -4.05 9.08
N ILE A 118 1.99 -5.37 9.09
CA ILE A 118 1.86 -6.18 10.30
C ILE A 118 3.11 -7.04 10.38
N VAL A 119 3.80 -7.01 11.51
CA VAL A 119 4.98 -7.85 11.76
C VAL A 119 4.78 -8.60 13.06
N ILE A 120 5.02 -9.91 13.04
CA ILE A 120 4.85 -10.80 14.19
C ILE A 120 6.18 -11.49 14.46
N ASP A 121 6.66 -11.35 15.69
CA ASP A 121 7.87 -11.97 16.23
C ASP A 121 9.14 -11.76 15.40
N GLU A 122 9.18 -10.72 14.56
CA GLU A 122 10.20 -10.47 13.54
C GLU A 122 10.42 -11.63 12.55
N GLN A 123 9.48 -12.59 12.50
CA GLN A 123 9.56 -13.80 11.69
C GLN A 123 8.58 -13.74 10.51
N PHE A 124 7.39 -13.20 10.76
CA PHE A 124 6.30 -13.13 9.80
C PHE A 124 5.88 -11.69 9.57
N SER A 125 5.41 -11.39 8.36
CA SER A 125 4.79 -10.10 8.10
C SER A 125 3.72 -10.16 7.02
N LEU A 126 2.74 -9.27 7.11
CA LEU A 126 1.81 -8.92 6.04
C LEU A 126 2.07 -7.47 5.63
N VAL A 127 2.27 -7.21 4.34
CA VAL A 127 2.44 -5.86 3.77
C VAL A 127 1.56 -5.70 2.55
N GLY A 128 0.72 -4.66 2.48
CA GLY A 128 -0.23 -4.54 1.37
C GLY A 128 -1.00 -3.23 1.31
N GLY A 129 -2.13 -3.28 0.61
CA GLY A 129 -3.12 -2.21 0.57
C GLY A 129 -4.22 -2.31 1.64
N ILE A 130 -4.34 -3.49 2.26
CA ILE A 130 -5.48 -3.90 3.09
C ILE A 130 -5.49 -3.24 4.48
N ASN A 131 -6.54 -2.49 4.79
CA ASN A 131 -6.78 -1.93 6.12
C ASN A 131 -7.67 -2.85 6.98
N ILE A 132 -7.83 -2.53 8.27
CA ILE A 132 -8.70 -3.30 9.18
C ILE A 132 -10.09 -2.65 9.18
N SER A 133 -11.02 -3.20 8.40
CA SER A 133 -12.39 -2.72 8.22
C SER A 133 -13.20 -3.74 7.41
N ASN A 134 -14.52 -3.79 7.63
CA ASN A 134 -15.49 -4.61 6.90
C ASN A 134 -15.40 -4.41 5.37
N ARG A 135 -15.01 -3.22 4.90
CA ARG A 135 -14.83 -2.95 3.45
C ARG A 135 -13.81 -3.89 2.80
N TYR A 136 -12.79 -4.28 3.56
CA TYR A 136 -11.72 -5.17 3.08
C TYR A 136 -12.03 -6.64 3.34
N ARG A 137 -12.88 -6.97 4.32
CA ARG A 137 -13.30 -8.34 4.60
C ARG A 137 -14.50 -8.77 3.73
N GLY A 138 -15.32 -7.80 3.36
CA GLY A 138 -16.68 -8.04 2.88
C GLY A 138 -17.65 -8.25 4.04
N THR A 139 -18.93 -8.22 3.72
CA THR A 139 -20.04 -8.56 4.61
C THR A 139 -20.99 -9.51 3.86
N LYS A 140 -22.13 -9.85 4.44
CA LYS A 140 -23.17 -10.62 3.73
C LYS A 140 -23.70 -9.89 2.49
N ASP A 141 -23.72 -8.57 2.52
CA ASP A 141 -24.34 -7.72 1.49
C ASP A 141 -23.31 -7.04 0.57
N GLU A 142 -22.05 -6.93 1.01
CA GLU A 142 -21.00 -6.25 0.27
C GLU A 142 -19.80 -7.17 -0.01
N ILE A 143 -19.41 -7.24 -1.28
CA ILE A 143 -18.19 -7.92 -1.71
C ILE A 143 -16.98 -7.13 -1.21
N ALA A 144 -15.99 -7.83 -0.68
CA ALA A 144 -14.71 -7.25 -0.28
C ALA A 144 -14.10 -6.42 -1.43
N TRP A 145 -13.48 -5.29 -1.09
CA TRP A 145 -12.69 -4.52 -2.05
C TRP A 145 -11.57 -5.37 -2.64
N LEU A 146 -11.31 -5.22 -3.94
CA LEU A 146 -10.19 -5.91 -4.60
C LEU A 146 -8.87 -5.28 -4.15
N ASP A 147 -8.13 -5.98 -3.30
CA ASP A 147 -6.85 -5.54 -2.77
C ASP A 147 -6.00 -6.77 -2.42
N TYR A 148 -4.71 -6.54 -2.16
CA TYR A 148 -3.74 -7.59 -1.94
C TYR A 148 -2.80 -7.23 -0.80
N ALA A 149 -2.33 -8.25 -0.09
CA ALA A 149 -1.16 -8.20 0.75
C ALA A 149 -0.15 -9.28 0.34
N ILE A 150 1.09 -9.10 0.77
CA ILE A 150 2.11 -10.13 0.69
C ILE A 150 2.45 -10.60 2.10
N TYR A 151 2.30 -11.90 2.31
CA TYR A 151 2.89 -12.59 3.43
C TYR A 151 4.38 -12.80 3.12
N MET A 152 5.23 -12.49 4.09
CA MET A 152 6.66 -12.76 4.04
C MET A 152 7.09 -13.52 5.28
N GLU A 153 8.04 -14.43 5.09
CA GLU A 153 8.80 -15.06 6.15
C GLU A 153 10.30 -14.94 5.90
N GLY A 154 11.04 -14.68 6.98
CA GLY A 154 12.50 -14.62 6.99
C GLY A 154 13.08 -13.28 7.43
N THR A 155 14.36 -13.06 7.16
CA THR A 155 15.11 -11.89 7.68
C THR A 155 14.56 -10.52 7.24
N ILE A 156 13.75 -10.47 6.18
CA ILE A 156 13.02 -9.25 5.77
C ILE A 156 12.06 -8.76 6.85
N CYS A 157 11.49 -9.66 7.66
CA CYS A 157 10.56 -9.31 8.74
C CYS A 157 11.28 -8.56 9.89
N ARG A 158 12.55 -8.88 10.19
CA ARG A 158 13.41 -8.07 11.08
C ARG A 158 13.61 -6.66 10.56
N GLN A 159 13.82 -6.52 9.24
CA GLN A 159 13.96 -5.20 8.61
C GLN A 159 12.67 -4.38 8.75
N LEU A 160 11.51 -5.00 8.52
CA LEU A 160 10.20 -4.36 8.67
C LEU A 160 9.95 -3.96 10.13
N ALA A 161 10.19 -4.84 11.10
CA ALA A 161 10.07 -4.54 12.53
C ALA A 161 10.94 -3.34 12.94
N SER A 162 12.20 -3.29 12.46
CA SER A 162 13.10 -2.17 12.72
C SER A 162 12.53 -0.85 12.18
N ILE A 163 11.92 -0.86 10.99
CA ILE A 163 11.29 0.33 10.40
C ILE A 163 10.07 0.77 11.22
N CYS A 164 9.20 -0.16 11.61
CA CYS A 164 8.03 0.09 12.43
C CYS A 164 8.42 0.76 13.76
N ARG A 165 9.37 0.17 14.50
CA ARG A 165 9.86 0.72 15.77
C ARG A 165 10.49 2.12 15.61
N GLN A 166 11.22 2.36 14.52
CA GLN A 166 11.77 3.70 14.21
C GLN A 166 10.70 4.76 13.93
N ILE A 167 9.50 4.37 13.46
CA ILE A 167 8.37 5.28 13.26
C ILE A 167 7.64 5.50 14.60
N GLU A 168 7.54 4.46 15.42
CA GLU A 168 6.95 4.53 16.76
C GLU A 168 7.73 5.45 17.70
N MET A 169 9.04 5.25 17.84
CA MET A 169 9.85 5.89 18.88
C MET A 169 10.00 7.42 18.75
N LYS A 170 9.67 8.03 17.60
CA LYS A 170 9.88 9.47 17.25
C LYS A 170 11.31 10.02 17.45
N SER A 171 12.19 9.35 18.19
CA SER A 171 13.59 9.71 18.38
C SER A 171 14.44 9.10 17.27
N PHE A 172 15.43 9.86 16.82
CA PHE A 172 16.44 9.42 15.85
C PHE A 172 17.49 8.49 16.47
N ILE A 173 17.27 8.03 17.70
CA ILE A 173 18.24 7.23 18.43
C ILE A 173 18.15 5.80 17.90
N ARG A 174 19.16 5.43 17.12
CA ARG A 174 19.44 4.06 16.73
C ARG A 174 19.84 3.30 18.00
N THR A 175 18.86 2.79 18.73
CA THR A 175 19.14 1.81 19.79
C THR A 175 19.73 0.58 19.12
N LYS A 176 21.06 0.43 19.24
CA LYS A 176 21.77 -0.84 18.98
C LYS A 176 21.33 -1.84 20.06
N LYS A 177 20.08 -2.30 20.04
CA LYS A 177 19.76 -3.53 20.75
C LYS A 177 20.39 -4.64 19.91
N LYS A 178 21.27 -5.43 20.54
CA LYS A 178 21.89 -6.60 19.91
C LYS A 178 20.73 -7.52 19.55
N ILE A 179 20.45 -7.66 18.25
CA ILE A 179 19.40 -8.55 17.76
C ILE A 179 19.94 -9.95 18.02
N GLU A 180 19.26 -10.72 18.86
CA GLU A 180 19.60 -12.13 19.04
C GLU A 180 19.35 -12.84 17.70
N GLU A 181 20.41 -13.46 17.17
CA GLU A 181 20.32 -14.32 16.01
C GLU A 181 19.60 -15.59 16.46
N HIS A 182 18.28 -15.63 16.24
CA HIS A 182 17.57 -16.90 16.26
C HIS A 182 17.83 -17.61 14.94
N ASP A 183 18.10 -18.92 15.04
CA ASP A 183 18.06 -19.87 13.94
C ASP A 183 16.67 -19.80 13.31
N PHE A 184 16.58 -19.03 12.23
CA PHE A 184 15.43 -19.12 11.36
C PHE A 184 15.46 -20.48 10.67
N LEU A 185 14.31 -20.88 10.11
CA LEU A 185 14.21 -21.97 9.15
C LEU A 185 15.52 -22.08 8.38
N SER A 186 16.19 -23.23 8.54
CA SER A 186 17.49 -23.52 7.94
C SER A 186 17.62 -22.85 6.58
N GLU A 187 18.78 -22.24 6.31
CA GLU A 187 19.14 -21.71 4.98
C GLU A 187 18.92 -22.73 3.84
N ASN A 188 18.58 -23.99 4.15
CA ASN A 188 18.28 -25.11 3.28
C ASN A 188 16.86 -25.16 2.65
N LYS A 189 16.02 -24.12 2.76
CA LYS A 189 14.92 -23.90 1.80
C LYS A 189 15.12 -22.55 1.10
N LEU A 190 16.21 -22.45 0.34
CA LEU A 190 16.38 -21.39 -0.65
C LEU A 190 15.20 -21.47 -1.63
N THR A 191 14.17 -20.67 -1.38
CA THR A 191 13.20 -20.37 -2.43
C THR A 191 13.90 -19.49 -3.47
N GLU A 192 13.56 -19.63 -4.75
CA GLU A 192 14.09 -18.75 -5.81
C GLU A 192 13.62 -17.28 -5.66
N ILE A 193 12.86 -16.98 -4.61
CA ILE A 193 12.28 -15.67 -4.34
C ILE A 193 13.29 -14.82 -3.59
N VAL A 194 13.60 -13.67 -4.17
CA VAL A 194 14.37 -12.63 -3.49
C VAL A 194 13.54 -11.35 -3.41
N ALA A 195 13.52 -10.73 -2.22
CA ALA A 195 12.64 -9.61 -1.92
C ALA A 195 13.38 -8.42 -1.28
N ALA A 196 12.78 -7.23 -1.35
CA ALA A 196 13.28 -6.05 -0.66
C ALA A 196 12.16 -5.16 -0.13
N ALA A 197 12.26 -4.78 1.14
CA ALA A 197 11.38 -3.77 1.72
C ALA A 197 11.76 -2.35 1.25
N ARG A 198 10.77 -1.61 0.76
CA ARG A 198 10.90 -0.29 0.14
C ARG A 198 10.06 0.74 0.89
N GLN A 199 10.67 1.90 1.14
CA GLN A 199 10.00 3.01 1.81
C GLN A 199 9.92 4.24 0.91
N ASN A 200 8.75 4.89 0.92
CA ASN A 200 8.65 6.31 0.63
C ASN A 200 8.33 7.06 1.93
N ASP A 201 9.11 8.11 2.18
CA ASP A 201 8.89 9.06 3.26
C ASP A 201 9.68 10.32 2.88
N TRP A 202 8.96 11.29 2.31
CA TRP A 202 9.57 12.51 1.79
C TRP A 202 10.31 13.32 2.88
N VAL A 203 9.80 13.30 4.12
CA VAL A 203 10.45 13.98 5.24
C VAL A 203 11.80 13.34 5.55
N ARG A 204 11.87 12.00 5.52
CA ARG A 204 13.12 11.22 5.68
C ARG A 204 13.93 11.06 4.38
N ARG A 205 13.57 11.78 3.31
CA ARG A 205 14.21 11.70 1.97
C ARG A 205 14.27 10.27 1.43
N LYS A 206 13.27 9.44 1.75
CA LYS A 206 13.13 8.09 1.20
C LYS A 206 12.16 8.14 0.02
N ASN A 207 12.61 7.67 -1.13
CA ASN A 207 11.85 7.62 -2.38
C ASN A 207 12.03 6.28 -3.10
N GLN A 208 12.22 5.20 -2.32
CA GLN A 208 12.66 3.91 -2.84
C GLN A 208 11.57 3.23 -3.67
N ILE A 209 10.31 3.32 -3.23
CA ILE A 209 9.18 2.73 -3.95
C ILE A 209 9.04 3.44 -5.31
N ARG A 210 9.01 4.78 -5.28
CA ARG A 210 8.95 5.61 -6.50
C ARG A 210 10.08 5.30 -7.48
N ASN A 211 11.29 5.08 -6.98
CA ASN A 211 12.43 4.71 -7.83
C ASN A 211 12.29 3.30 -8.40
N SER A 212 11.75 2.36 -7.63
CA SER A 212 11.52 0.98 -8.08
C SER A 212 10.49 0.95 -9.22
N TYR A 213 9.35 1.64 -9.08
CA TYR A 213 8.40 1.84 -10.19
C TYR A 213 9.07 2.44 -11.44
N LYS A 214 9.86 3.51 -11.27
CA LYS A 214 10.54 4.15 -12.40
C LYS A 214 11.55 3.22 -13.08
N GLN A 215 12.31 2.44 -12.32
CA GLN A 215 13.32 1.54 -12.87
C GLN A 215 12.67 0.35 -13.56
N ALA A 216 11.66 -0.27 -12.95
CA ALA A 216 10.91 -1.37 -13.53
C ALA A 216 10.28 -0.98 -14.88
N ILE A 217 9.57 0.15 -14.96
CA ILE A 217 8.93 0.60 -16.22
C ILE A 217 9.97 1.06 -17.27
N LYS A 218 11.11 1.62 -16.84
CA LYS A 218 12.19 1.99 -17.77
C LYS A 218 12.85 0.77 -18.40
N ASN A 219 13.01 -0.29 -17.61
CA ASN A 219 13.73 -1.49 -18.01
C ASN A 219 12.80 -2.58 -18.55
N SER A 220 11.49 -2.35 -18.58
CA SER A 220 10.52 -3.33 -19.08
C SER A 220 10.70 -3.58 -20.58
N GLU A 221 10.54 -4.83 -20.96
CA GLU A 221 10.77 -5.33 -22.32
C GLU A 221 9.51 -5.88 -22.99
N LYS A 222 8.61 -6.51 -22.23
CA LYS A 222 7.46 -7.26 -22.75
C LYS A 222 6.13 -6.66 -22.32
N ASN A 223 5.87 -6.63 -21.02
CA ASN A 223 4.57 -6.24 -20.50
C ASN A 223 4.62 -5.65 -19.08
N ILE A 224 3.61 -4.85 -18.76
CA ILE A 224 3.35 -4.32 -17.43
C ILE A 224 1.86 -4.51 -17.13
N VAL A 225 1.55 -5.13 -16.00
CA VAL A 225 0.19 -5.25 -15.48
C VAL A 225 0.10 -4.55 -14.14
N LEU A 226 -0.91 -3.70 -13.97
CA LEU A 226 -1.09 -2.89 -12.78
C LEU A 226 -2.55 -2.98 -12.30
N ALA A 227 -2.77 -3.29 -11.03
CA ALA A 227 -4.02 -3.05 -10.33
C ALA A 227 -3.81 -1.87 -9.37
N ALA A 228 -4.48 -0.75 -9.61
CA ALA A 228 -4.16 0.50 -8.94
C ALA A 228 -5.39 1.31 -8.51
N ALA A 229 -5.44 1.61 -7.22
CA ALA A 229 -6.30 2.65 -6.67
C ALA A 229 -5.77 4.05 -7.02
N TYR A 230 -6.69 4.96 -7.34
CA TYR A 230 -6.41 6.40 -7.51
C TYR A 230 -5.21 6.69 -8.43
N PHE A 231 -5.13 6.00 -9.58
CA PHE A 231 -4.00 6.06 -10.51
C PHE A 231 -3.88 7.44 -11.17
N MET A 232 -3.04 8.29 -10.60
CA MET A 232 -2.82 9.66 -11.06
C MET A 232 -1.32 9.94 -11.21
N PRO A 233 -0.64 9.27 -12.16
CA PRO A 233 0.80 9.36 -12.31
C PRO A 233 1.25 10.79 -12.60
N GLY A 234 2.30 11.25 -11.92
CA GLY A 234 2.92 12.54 -12.18
C GLY A 234 3.60 12.62 -13.55
N VAL A 235 3.96 13.84 -13.98
CA VAL A 235 4.51 14.13 -15.32
C VAL A 235 5.70 13.24 -15.68
N THR A 236 6.64 13.03 -14.76
CA THR A 236 7.83 12.19 -14.98
C THR A 236 7.44 10.74 -15.27
N LEU A 237 6.52 10.17 -14.47
CA LEU A 237 6.11 8.79 -14.63
C LEU A 237 5.32 8.60 -15.92
N ARG A 238 4.45 9.55 -16.28
CA ARG A 238 3.75 9.56 -17.58
C ARG A 238 4.72 9.53 -18.76
N ARG A 239 5.83 10.28 -18.71
CA ARG A 239 6.87 10.23 -19.77
C ARG A 239 7.55 8.85 -19.84
N ILE A 240 7.80 8.22 -18.70
CA ILE A 240 8.42 6.89 -18.62
C ILE A 240 7.47 5.82 -19.16
N ILE A 241 6.20 5.83 -18.75
CA ILE A 241 5.16 4.93 -19.26
C ILE A 241 4.99 5.08 -20.78
N LYS A 242 4.90 6.32 -21.28
CA LYS A 242 4.85 6.60 -22.73
C LYS A 242 6.08 6.09 -23.47
N SER A 243 7.26 6.16 -22.85
CA SER A 243 8.48 5.60 -23.44
C SER A 243 8.40 4.07 -23.52
N ALA A 244 7.85 3.40 -22.50
CA ALA A 244 7.65 1.95 -22.52
C ALA A 244 6.69 1.52 -23.63
N THR A 245 5.54 2.17 -23.80
CA THR A 245 4.62 1.81 -24.90
C THR A 245 5.21 2.07 -26.28
N ARG A 246 6.08 3.07 -26.44
CA ARG A 246 6.85 3.30 -27.68
C ARG A 246 7.88 2.22 -27.99
N ARG A 247 8.40 1.53 -26.97
CA ARG A 247 9.28 0.36 -27.14
C ARG A 247 8.51 -0.92 -27.48
N GLY A 248 7.17 -0.88 -27.53
CA GLY A 248 6.33 -2.05 -27.78
C GLY A 248 5.91 -2.81 -26.52
N VAL A 249 6.20 -2.30 -25.33
CA VAL A 249 5.75 -2.90 -24.07
C VAL A 249 4.23 -2.80 -23.97
N GLU A 250 3.54 -3.93 -23.79
CA GLU A 250 2.10 -3.96 -23.51
C GLU A 250 1.84 -3.47 -22.08
N ILE A 251 0.91 -2.54 -21.89
CA ILE A 251 0.54 -2.05 -20.56
C ILE A 251 -0.95 -2.21 -20.36
N LYS A 252 -1.31 -2.98 -19.33
CA LYS A 252 -2.70 -3.17 -18.86
C LYS A 252 -2.85 -2.58 -17.47
N ILE A 253 -3.91 -1.79 -17.27
CA ILE A 253 -4.23 -1.19 -15.98
C ILE A 253 -5.67 -1.52 -15.61
N VAL A 254 -5.82 -2.21 -14.47
CA VAL A 254 -7.09 -2.45 -13.81
C VAL A 254 -7.36 -1.32 -12.82
N LEU A 255 -8.49 -0.64 -13.02
CA LEU A 255 -8.97 0.50 -12.26
C LEU A 255 -10.36 0.19 -11.72
N SER A 256 -10.79 0.99 -10.75
CA SER A 256 -12.08 0.82 -10.12
C SER A 256 -13.22 1.42 -10.96
N GLU A 257 -14.29 0.67 -11.22
CA GLU A 257 -15.54 1.26 -11.73
C GLU A 257 -16.18 2.14 -10.65
N LYS A 258 -16.29 1.61 -9.43
CA LYS A 258 -16.86 2.30 -8.25
C LYS A 258 -15.79 3.10 -7.53
N SER A 259 -16.12 4.19 -6.86
CA SER A 259 -15.15 4.99 -6.09
C SER A 259 -15.68 5.33 -4.72
N ASP A 260 -14.83 5.18 -3.72
CA ASP A 260 -15.08 5.51 -2.32
C ASP A 260 -14.69 6.96 -1.98
N VAL A 261 -13.79 7.56 -2.78
CA VAL A 261 -13.35 8.96 -2.61
C VAL A 261 -14.01 9.86 -3.66
N ALA A 262 -14.63 10.95 -3.19
CA ALA A 262 -15.18 11.99 -4.07
C ALA A 262 -14.11 12.59 -4.99
N PHE A 263 -14.48 12.89 -6.24
CA PHE A 263 -13.60 13.41 -7.31
C PHE A 263 -12.45 12.49 -7.74
N ALA A 264 -12.13 11.41 -7.03
CA ALA A 264 -11.00 10.54 -7.39
C ALA A 264 -11.23 9.77 -8.70
N LYS A 265 -12.45 9.25 -8.90
CA LYS A 265 -12.89 8.62 -10.17
C LYS A 265 -12.77 9.60 -11.33
N GLY A 266 -13.44 10.75 -11.26
CA GLY A 266 -13.39 11.79 -12.29
C GLY A 266 -11.97 12.28 -12.58
N ALA A 267 -11.13 12.43 -11.55
CA ALA A 267 -9.73 12.81 -11.73
C ALA A 267 -8.92 11.73 -12.48
N THR A 268 -9.23 10.46 -12.26
CA THR A 268 -8.59 9.33 -12.94
C THR A 268 -9.11 9.22 -14.40
N GLU A 269 -10.42 9.33 -14.61
CA GLU A 269 -11.07 9.34 -15.94
C GLU A 269 -10.56 10.46 -16.84
N TYR A 270 -10.23 11.62 -16.27
CA TYR A 270 -9.60 12.69 -17.04
C TYR A 270 -8.30 12.23 -17.71
N LEU A 271 -7.57 11.31 -17.09
CA LEU A 271 -6.34 10.75 -17.65
C LEU A 271 -6.58 9.64 -18.68
N TYR A 272 -7.81 9.14 -18.85
CA TYR A 272 -8.12 8.07 -19.81
C TYR A 272 -7.77 8.48 -21.23
N ALA A 273 -8.12 9.71 -21.63
CA ALA A 273 -7.78 10.25 -22.94
C ALA A 273 -6.27 10.18 -23.22
N TRP A 274 -5.44 10.45 -22.20
CA TRP A 274 -3.99 10.36 -22.32
C TRP A 274 -3.53 8.90 -22.38
N MET A 275 -4.06 8.03 -21.52
CA MET A 275 -3.68 6.61 -21.47
C MET A 275 -4.01 5.88 -22.78
N LEU A 276 -5.25 6.00 -23.26
CA LEU A 276 -5.73 5.37 -24.49
C LEU A 276 -4.94 5.82 -25.72
N ARG A 277 -4.67 7.14 -25.85
CA ARG A 277 -3.83 7.68 -26.94
C ARG A 277 -2.37 7.19 -26.90
N ASN A 278 -1.90 6.69 -25.77
CA ASN A 278 -0.56 6.12 -25.63
C ASN A 278 -0.58 4.58 -25.63
N LYS A 279 -1.65 3.95 -26.16
CA LYS A 279 -1.81 2.49 -26.30
C LYS A 279 -1.76 1.72 -24.97
N ILE A 280 -2.17 2.37 -23.88
CA ILE A 280 -2.38 1.71 -22.60
C ILE A 280 -3.80 1.14 -22.60
N ARG A 281 -3.93 -0.15 -22.27
CA ARG A 281 -5.22 -0.83 -22.16
C ARG A 281 -5.78 -0.62 -20.75
N LEU A 282 -7.04 -0.18 -20.67
CA LEU A 282 -7.70 0.19 -19.42
C LEU A 282 -8.87 -0.75 -19.17
N PHE A 283 -8.97 -1.26 -17.95
CA PHE A 283 -10.00 -2.19 -17.53
C PHE A 283 -10.66 -1.67 -16.26
N GLU A 284 -11.98 -1.49 -16.27
CA GLU A 284 -12.73 -1.12 -15.07
C GLU A 284 -13.32 -2.37 -14.41
N TYR A 285 -12.89 -2.65 -13.19
CA TYR A 285 -13.39 -3.74 -12.36
C TYR A 285 -14.73 -3.34 -11.74
N LYS A 286 -15.74 -4.19 -11.98
CA LYS A 286 -17.14 -3.93 -11.62
C LYS A 286 -17.58 -4.39 -10.23
N PRO A 287 -17.14 -5.56 -9.72
CA PRO A 287 -17.73 -6.14 -8.51
C PRO A 287 -17.65 -5.22 -7.27
N SER A 288 -16.48 -4.66 -6.98
CA SER A 288 -16.23 -3.81 -5.81
C SER A 288 -15.18 -2.72 -6.10
N VAL A 289 -14.75 -1.98 -5.08
CA VAL A 289 -13.71 -0.97 -5.25
C VAL A 289 -12.35 -1.65 -5.44
N VAL A 290 -11.58 -1.21 -6.44
CA VAL A 290 -10.16 -1.59 -6.58
C VAL A 290 -9.32 -0.71 -5.66
N HIS A 291 -8.90 -1.29 -4.54
CA HIS A 291 -7.97 -0.65 -3.62
C HIS A 291 -6.55 -1.25 -3.72
N ALA A 292 -6.27 -2.11 -4.69
CA ALA A 292 -4.94 -2.65 -4.96
C ALA A 292 -3.88 -1.56 -5.24
N LYS A 293 -2.63 -1.84 -4.86
CA LYS A 293 -1.42 -1.09 -5.25
C LYS A 293 -0.32 -2.06 -5.67
N VAL A 294 -0.60 -2.83 -6.72
CA VAL A 294 0.26 -3.93 -7.17
C VAL A 294 0.64 -3.76 -8.63
N MET A 295 1.92 -3.92 -8.95
CA MET A 295 2.44 -3.90 -10.32
C MET A 295 3.33 -5.10 -10.57
N ALA A 296 3.09 -5.81 -11.67
CA ALA A 296 4.00 -6.82 -12.21
C ALA A 296 4.61 -6.33 -13.53
N VAL A 297 5.88 -6.68 -13.75
CA VAL A 297 6.65 -6.31 -14.94
C VAL A 297 7.34 -7.54 -15.51
N ASP A 298 7.10 -7.78 -16.80
CA ASP A 298 7.69 -8.86 -17.61
C ASP A 298 7.50 -10.27 -17.03
N SER A 299 6.51 -10.46 -16.14
CA SER A 299 6.32 -11.67 -15.35
C SER A 299 7.54 -12.06 -14.49
N GLU A 300 8.47 -11.14 -14.20
CA GLU A 300 9.69 -11.45 -13.43
C GLU A 300 9.82 -10.63 -12.14
N TRP A 301 9.22 -9.44 -12.11
CA TRP A 301 9.28 -8.53 -10.97
C TRP A 301 7.88 -8.09 -10.57
N LEU A 302 7.64 -8.04 -9.25
CA LEU A 302 6.38 -7.61 -8.67
C LEU A 302 6.63 -6.63 -7.51
N THR A 303 5.80 -5.61 -7.37
CA THR A 303 5.75 -4.78 -6.16
C THR A 303 4.34 -4.71 -5.63
N ILE A 304 4.21 -4.79 -4.32
CA ILE A 304 2.95 -4.80 -3.58
C ILE A 304 3.12 -4.04 -2.27
N GLY A 305 2.13 -3.26 -1.90
CA GLY A 305 2.17 -2.50 -0.66
C GLY A 305 1.13 -1.40 -0.63
N SER A 306 1.48 -0.28 -0.01
CA SER A 306 0.55 0.80 0.26
C SER A 306 0.62 1.97 -0.73
N TYR A 307 1.68 2.03 -1.56
CA TYR A 307 1.97 3.19 -2.40
C TYR A 307 0.98 3.35 -3.56
N ASN A 308 0.15 4.39 -3.52
CA ASN A 308 -0.66 4.77 -4.67
C ASN A 308 0.21 5.52 -5.70
N VAL A 309 -0.04 5.31 -6.99
CA VAL A 309 0.72 6.00 -8.05
C VAL A 309 0.19 7.44 -8.23
N ASN A 310 0.41 8.29 -7.23
CA ASN A 310 -0.03 9.68 -7.21
C ASN A 310 0.88 10.60 -6.37
N TYR A 311 0.60 11.91 -6.41
CA TYR A 311 1.41 12.91 -5.69
C TYR A 311 1.32 12.77 -4.15
N LEU A 312 0.21 12.28 -3.61
CA LEU A 312 0.05 12.13 -2.17
C LEU A 312 1.04 11.09 -1.61
N SER A 313 1.15 9.93 -2.25
CA SER A 313 2.11 8.88 -1.88
C SER A 313 3.57 9.24 -2.20
N ASP A 314 3.80 10.15 -3.14
CA ASP A 314 5.16 10.66 -3.43
C ASP A 314 5.67 11.62 -2.35
N TYR A 315 4.80 12.45 -1.76
CA TYR A 315 5.24 13.62 -0.98
C TYR A 315 4.63 13.76 0.42
N SER A 316 3.47 13.17 0.66
CA SER A 316 2.67 13.37 1.87
C SER A 316 2.51 12.12 2.72
N SER A 317 2.71 10.94 2.17
CA SER A 317 2.52 9.68 2.90
C SER A 317 3.84 9.01 3.28
N ILE A 318 3.81 8.28 4.39
CA ILE A 318 4.78 7.23 4.70
C ILE A 318 4.21 5.95 4.12
N GLU A 319 4.94 5.33 3.20
CA GLU A 319 4.50 4.19 2.41
C GLU A 319 5.48 3.03 2.58
N MET A 320 4.99 1.80 2.43
CA MET A 320 5.79 0.59 2.42
C MET A 320 5.34 -0.31 1.27
N ASN A 321 6.30 -0.78 0.48
CA ASN A 321 6.10 -1.88 -0.47
C ASN A 321 7.15 -2.98 -0.23
N ILE A 322 6.84 -4.18 -0.69
CA ILE A 322 7.81 -5.23 -0.94
C ILE A 322 7.97 -5.36 -2.45
N ASP A 323 9.22 -5.26 -2.90
CA ASP A 323 9.60 -5.67 -4.25
C ASP A 323 10.01 -7.13 -4.21
N VAL A 324 9.55 -7.92 -5.17
CA VAL A 324 9.85 -9.34 -5.32
C VAL A 324 10.39 -9.59 -6.71
N GLN A 325 11.51 -10.31 -6.82
CA GLN A 325 12.02 -10.83 -8.08
C GLN A 325 11.84 -12.35 -8.07
N SER A 326 10.92 -12.84 -8.90
CA SER A 326 10.65 -14.26 -9.11
C SER A 326 9.73 -14.41 -10.31
N LYS A 327 10.14 -15.24 -11.29
CA LYS A 327 9.35 -15.52 -12.49
C LYS A 327 8.04 -16.23 -12.15
N GLU A 328 8.14 -17.23 -11.30
CA GLU A 328 6.97 -18.00 -10.86
C GLU A 328 5.97 -17.11 -10.12
N PHE A 329 6.46 -16.32 -9.17
CA PHE A 329 5.60 -15.48 -8.32
C PHE A 329 4.94 -14.35 -9.10
N ALA A 330 5.72 -13.59 -9.88
CA ALA A 330 5.19 -12.49 -10.68
C ALA A 330 4.29 -13.00 -11.83
N GLY A 331 4.63 -14.15 -12.44
CA GLY A 331 3.81 -14.80 -13.45
C GLY A 331 2.46 -15.28 -12.92
N LYS A 332 2.41 -15.84 -11.70
CA LYS A 332 1.16 -16.22 -11.03
C LYS A 332 0.21 -15.03 -10.87
N PHE A 333 0.70 -13.92 -10.30
CA PHE A 333 -0.10 -12.69 -10.17
C PHE A 333 -0.57 -12.15 -11.52
N GLN A 334 0.31 -12.16 -12.52
CA GLN A 334 -0.06 -11.68 -13.84
C GLN A 334 -1.20 -12.50 -14.45
N ASN A 335 -1.11 -13.83 -14.40
CA ASN A 335 -2.17 -14.70 -14.88
C ASN A 335 -3.49 -14.46 -14.14
N GLU A 336 -3.43 -14.27 -12.82
CA GLU A 336 -4.61 -13.96 -12.02
C GLU A 336 -5.30 -12.66 -12.49
N ILE A 337 -4.53 -11.59 -12.73
CA ILE A 337 -5.10 -10.34 -13.25
C ILE A 337 -5.70 -10.53 -14.65
N GLU A 338 -5.11 -11.36 -15.51
CA GLU A 338 -5.72 -11.67 -16.81
C GLU A 338 -7.07 -12.38 -16.65
N GLU A 339 -7.21 -13.28 -15.69
CA GLU A 339 -8.48 -13.95 -15.40
C GLU A 339 -9.51 -12.97 -14.82
N ILE A 340 -9.11 -12.08 -13.90
CA ILE A 340 -9.97 -11.00 -13.40
C ILE A 340 -10.42 -10.09 -14.54
N ILE A 341 -9.52 -9.73 -15.45
CA ILE A 341 -9.85 -8.91 -16.63
C ILE A 341 -10.94 -9.59 -17.48
N LYS A 342 -10.81 -10.89 -17.74
CA LYS A 342 -11.79 -11.64 -18.55
C LYS A 342 -13.15 -11.77 -17.87
N ARG A 343 -13.15 -12.00 -16.55
CA ARG A 343 -14.36 -12.35 -15.79
C ARG A 343 -15.12 -11.12 -15.32
N ASP A 344 -14.41 -10.12 -14.79
CA ASP A 344 -14.99 -9.10 -13.91
C ASP A 344 -14.79 -7.66 -14.40
N CYS A 345 -14.04 -7.45 -15.49
CA CYS A 345 -13.72 -6.11 -15.99
C CYS A 345 -14.42 -5.76 -17.30
N HIS A 346 -14.56 -4.45 -17.52
CA HIS A 346 -14.92 -3.85 -18.81
C HIS A 346 -13.72 -3.11 -19.41
N GLU A 347 -13.35 -3.42 -20.65
CA GLU A 347 -12.26 -2.73 -21.34
C GLU A 347 -12.75 -1.38 -21.88
N ILE A 348 -12.14 -0.29 -21.42
CA ILE A 348 -12.44 1.05 -21.91
C ILE A 348 -11.69 1.28 -23.21
N THR A 349 -12.44 1.56 -24.29
CA THR A 349 -11.87 1.79 -25.61
C THR A 349 -11.77 3.27 -25.96
N LEU A 350 -10.93 3.60 -26.93
CA LEU A 350 -10.81 4.98 -27.43
C LEU A 350 -12.13 5.47 -28.06
N SER A 351 -12.86 4.59 -28.76
CA SER A 351 -14.17 4.89 -29.34
C SER A 351 -15.21 5.17 -28.28
N GLU A 352 -15.32 4.31 -27.25
CA GLU A 352 -16.21 4.52 -26.12
C GLU A 352 -15.92 5.84 -25.40
N TYR A 353 -14.64 6.10 -25.10
CA TYR A 353 -14.24 7.37 -24.51
C TYR A 353 -14.59 8.56 -25.42
N ALA A 354 -14.48 8.42 -26.75
CA ALA A 354 -14.83 9.45 -27.72
C ALA A 354 -16.35 9.78 -27.75
N HIS A 355 -17.21 8.86 -27.32
CA HIS A 355 -18.65 9.07 -27.20
C HIS A 355 -19.12 9.62 -25.85
N THR A 356 -18.22 9.75 -24.86
CA THR A 356 -18.56 10.39 -23.57
C THR A 356 -18.99 11.86 -23.76
N SER A 357 -19.98 12.30 -22.99
CA SER A 357 -20.52 13.66 -23.11
C SER A 357 -19.49 14.73 -22.73
N TYR A 358 -19.58 15.90 -23.37
CA TYR A 358 -18.71 17.04 -23.05
C TYR A 358 -18.81 17.47 -21.57
N LEU A 359 -20.02 17.37 -20.98
CA LEU A 359 -20.24 17.66 -19.58
C LEU A 359 -19.49 16.69 -18.66
N HIS A 360 -19.53 15.39 -18.96
CA HIS A 360 -18.77 14.39 -18.22
C HIS A 360 -17.26 14.67 -18.30
N ARG A 361 -16.72 14.93 -19.50
CA ARG A 361 -15.30 15.28 -19.68
C ARG A 361 -14.89 16.54 -18.92
N PHE A 362 -15.75 17.56 -18.90
CA PHE A 362 -15.52 18.77 -18.13
C PHE A 362 -15.52 18.48 -16.62
N SER A 363 -16.46 17.67 -16.13
CA SER A 363 -16.52 17.22 -14.74
C SER A 363 -15.27 16.43 -14.33
N SER A 364 -14.80 15.51 -15.18
CA SER A 364 -13.55 14.76 -14.96
C SER A 364 -12.34 15.71 -14.94
N TRP A 365 -12.26 16.67 -15.87
CA TRP A 365 -11.21 17.70 -15.87
C TRP A 365 -11.25 18.53 -14.58
N PHE A 366 -12.42 19.00 -14.17
CA PHE A 366 -12.59 19.77 -12.93
C PHE A 366 -12.14 18.95 -11.73
N SER A 367 -12.57 17.69 -11.64
CA SER A 367 -12.15 16.75 -10.60
C SER A 367 -10.63 16.60 -10.55
N TYR A 368 -9.97 16.44 -11.70
CA TYR A 368 -8.52 16.38 -11.78
C TYR A 368 -7.85 17.68 -11.31
N GLN A 369 -8.36 18.85 -11.72
CA GLN A 369 -7.83 20.13 -11.25
C GLN A 369 -8.00 20.31 -9.76
N PHE A 370 -9.18 19.97 -9.23
CA PHE A 370 -9.50 20.04 -7.82
C PHE A 370 -8.53 19.18 -7.00
N VAL A 371 -8.36 17.90 -7.35
CA VAL A 371 -7.42 17.00 -6.68
C VAL A 371 -5.97 17.53 -6.78
N ARG A 372 -5.54 17.98 -7.96
CA ARG A 372 -4.19 18.51 -8.19
C ARG A 372 -3.90 19.76 -7.36
N ILE A 373 -4.84 20.69 -7.29
CA ILE A 373 -4.71 21.92 -6.50
C ILE A 373 -4.65 21.59 -5.01
N ASN A 374 -5.55 20.73 -4.52
CA ASN A 374 -5.54 20.29 -3.12
C ASN A 374 -4.22 19.61 -2.74
N PHE A 375 -3.69 18.72 -3.58
CA PHE A 375 -2.37 18.11 -3.34
C PHE A 375 -1.23 19.13 -3.34
N SER A 376 -1.30 20.14 -4.20
CA SER A 376 -0.29 21.21 -4.25
C SER A 376 -0.33 22.09 -3.01
N LEU A 377 -1.53 22.42 -2.52
CA LEU A 377 -1.72 23.16 -1.27
C LEU A 377 -1.21 22.36 -0.06
N LEU A 378 -1.58 21.08 0.04
CA LEU A 378 -1.08 20.17 1.08
C LEU A 378 0.44 20.13 1.10
N PHE A 379 1.07 19.99 -0.08
CA PHE A 379 2.52 19.98 -0.21
C PHE A 379 3.16 21.32 0.22
N PHE A 380 2.56 22.45 -0.16
CA PHE A 380 3.03 23.77 0.24
C PHE A 380 3.03 23.94 1.76
N PHE A 381 1.93 23.59 2.44
CA PHE A 381 1.83 23.63 3.90
C PHE A 381 2.82 22.68 4.57
N GLN A 382 3.11 21.52 3.97
CA GLN A 382 4.13 20.59 4.48
C GLN A 382 5.55 21.13 4.35
N ARG A 383 5.89 21.81 3.24
CA ARG A 383 7.21 22.43 3.07
C ARG A 383 7.45 23.52 4.12
N LYS A 384 6.42 24.32 4.41
CA LYS A 384 6.47 25.35 5.47
C LYS A 384 6.62 24.73 6.87
N SER A 385 5.89 23.65 7.17
CA SER A 385 6.02 22.97 8.47
C SER A 385 7.36 22.25 8.67
N LYS A 386 8.01 21.77 7.58
CA LYS A 386 9.35 21.19 7.63
C LYS A 386 10.43 22.22 7.98
N LEU A 387 10.33 23.44 7.45
CA LEU A 387 11.24 24.54 7.81
C LEU A 387 11.14 24.83 9.31
N ASN A 388 9.93 24.88 9.86
CA ASN A 388 9.68 25.13 11.28
C ASN A 388 9.98 23.93 12.22
N ARG A 389 10.47 22.79 11.71
CA ARG A 389 10.91 21.63 12.53
C ARG A 389 12.44 21.47 12.55
N ILE A 390 13.16 22.31 11.79
CA ILE A 390 14.63 22.32 11.72
C ILE A 390 15.21 23.46 12.59
N GLU A 391 14.38 24.45 12.93
CA GLU A 391 14.52 25.30 14.11
C GLU A 391 13.92 24.60 15.33
#